data_AF-A0A124IDG2-F1
#
_entry.id   AF-A0A124IDG2-F1
#
_cell.length_a   1.000
_cell.length_b   1.000
_cell.length_c   1.000
_cell.angle_alpha   90.00
_cell.angle_beta   90.00
_cell.angle_gamma   90.00
#
_symmetry.space_group_name_H-M   'P 1'
#
loop_
_entity.id
_entity.type
_entity.pdbx_description
1 polymer ?
#
loop_
_entity_poly.entity_id
_entity_poly.type
_entity_poly.pdbx_seq_one_letter_code
_entity_poly.pdbx_strand_id
1 'polypeptide(L)' 'MTGTNPDPEPERTTGLEPGGAVPPGETPPAESSMPGAGPRETRNPPKGWAKAPLTAILVLAVVVAAFFLVYALVLIL' A
#
# COMPACT_ATOMS: atom_id res chain seq x y z
N MET A 1 19.71 -8.41 -18.52
CA MET A 1 19.08 -7.63 -17.43
C MET A 1 20.21 -7.12 -16.56
N THR A 2 20.46 -5.81 -16.52
CA THR A 2 21.44 -5.22 -15.59
C THR A 2 20.65 -4.89 -14.32
N GLY A 3 20.76 -5.72 -13.28
CA GLY A 3 20.11 -5.46 -12.00
C GLY A 3 20.85 -4.35 -11.26
N THR A 4 20.14 -3.34 -10.77
CA THR A 4 20.69 -2.42 -9.78
C THR A 4 20.92 -3.21 -8.50
N ASN A 5 22.18 -3.34 -8.07
CA ASN A 5 22.48 -3.87 -6.76
C ASN A 5 22.06 -2.82 -5.71
N PRO A 6 21.10 -3.12 -4.80
CA PRO A 6 20.75 -2.20 -3.72
C PRO A 6 21.81 -2.18 -2.62
N ASP A 7 22.76 -3.12 -2.62
CA ASP A 7 23.79 -3.20 -1.59
C ASP A 7 24.75 -2.00 -1.73
N PRO A 8 25.10 -1.37 -0.60
CA PRO A 8 26.07 -0.28 -0.62
C PRO A 8 27.45 -0.83 -1.00
N GLU A 9 28.30 0.03 -1.57
CA GLU A 9 29.62 -0.38 -2.04
C GLU A 9 30.49 -0.91 -0.88
N PRO A 10 31.00 -2.15 -0.97
CA PRO A 10 31.77 -2.76 0.11
C PRO A 10 33.02 -1.97 0.51
N GLU A 11 33.64 -1.28 -0.45
CA GLU A 11 34.84 -0.46 -0.21
C GLU A 11 34.56 0.87 0.51
N ARG A 12 33.28 1.20 0.72
CA ARG A 12 32.82 2.45 1.33
C ARG A 12 31.89 2.24 2.53
N THR A 13 31.71 1.00 2.95
CA THR A 13 30.74 0.64 3.99
C THR A 13 31.40 -0.23 5.05
N THR A 14 31.60 0.34 6.23
CA THR A 14 32.14 -0.36 7.40
C THR A 14 31.35 -1.64 7.67
N GLY A 15 32.06 -2.74 7.89
CA GLY A 15 31.47 -4.06 8.16
C GLY A 15 31.15 -4.87 6.90
N LEU A 16 31.33 -4.30 5.70
CA LEU A 16 31.27 -5.04 4.42
C LEU A 16 32.66 -5.33 3.84
N GLU A 17 33.74 -4.88 4.51
CA GLU A 17 35.10 -5.27 4.13
C GLU A 17 35.34 -6.77 4.35
N PRO A 18 36.30 -7.39 3.63
CA PRO A 18 36.69 -8.78 3.85
C PRO A 18 37.05 -9.03 5.32
N GLY A 19 36.21 -9.77 6.03
CA GLY A 19 36.32 -10.01 7.49
C GLY A 19 35.09 -9.62 8.29
N GLY A 20 34.19 -8.79 7.75
CA GLY A 20 32.82 -8.59 8.24
C GLY A 20 32.70 -8.02 9.67
N ALA A 21 33.74 -7.34 10.15
CA ALA A 21 33.79 -6.83 11.52
C ALA A 21 33.27 -5.40 11.60
N VAL A 22 32.37 -5.15 12.56
CA VAL A 22 31.87 -3.81 12.89
C VAL A 22 32.52 -3.39 14.21
N PRO A 23 33.15 -2.21 14.31
CA PRO A 23 33.75 -1.74 15.55
C PRO A 23 32.72 -1.63 16.69
N PRO A 24 33.11 -1.87 17.95
CA PRO A 24 32.22 -1.65 19.09
C PRO A 24 31.70 -0.21 19.15
N GLY A 25 30.38 -0.04 19.25
CA GLY A 25 29.73 1.28 19.29
C GLY A 25 29.24 1.80 17.93
N GLU A 26 29.64 1.16 16.83
CA GLU A 26 29.10 1.42 15.50
C GLU A 26 27.87 0.53 15.22
N THR A 27 26.96 1.01 14.37
CA THR A 27 25.81 0.21 13.93
C THR A 27 26.24 -0.69 12.76
N PRO A 28 25.96 -2.01 12.79
CA PRO A 28 26.25 -2.88 11.66
C PRO A 28 25.58 -2.42 10.36
N PRO A 29 26.19 -2.69 9.18
CA PRO A 29 25.58 -2.36 7.91
C PRO A 29 24.21 -3.03 7.77
N ALA A 30 23.25 -2.29 7.21
CA ALA A 30 21.90 -2.79 7.00
C ALA A 30 21.92 -4.01 6.05
N GLU A 31 21.18 -5.05 6.40
CA GLU A 31 20.91 -6.14 5.48
C GLU A 31 20.02 -5.65 4.34
N SER A 32 20.44 -5.96 3.11
CA SER A 32 19.74 -5.50 1.92
C SER A 32 18.58 -6.44 1.62
N SER A 33 17.40 -5.87 1.34
CA SER A 33 16.26 -6.64 0.83
C SER A 33 16.45 -6.95 -0.66
N MET A 34 15.80 -8.02 -1.14
CA MET A 34 15.85 -8.38 -2.56
C MET A 34 15.32 -7.22 -3.45
N PRO A 35 16.13 -6.71 -4.40
CA PRO A 35 15.66 -5.70 -5.33
C PRO A 35 14.52 -6.28 -6.19
N GLY A 36 13.40 -5.56 -6.24
CA GLY A 36 12.21 -6.04 -6.96
C GLY A 36 11.35 -7.07 -6.22
N ALA A 37 11.49 -7.21 -4.89
CA ALA A 37 10.60 -8.03 -4.07
C ALA A 37 9.16 -7.49 -3.96
N GLY A 38 8.92 -6.24 -4.39
CA GLY A 38 7.58 -5.69 -4.48
C GLY A 38 6.76 -6.35 -5.60
N PRO A 39 5.43 -6.41 -5.48
CA PRO A 39 4.57 -6.83 -6.59
C PRO A 39 4.89 -6.03 -7.85
N ARG A 40 5.00 -6.71 -8.99
CA ARG A 40 5.15 -6.03 -10.28
C ARG A 40 3.86 -5.25 -10.55
N GLU A 41 3.90 -3.95 -10.30
CA GLU A 41 2.79 -3.05 -10.55
C GLU A 41 2.62 -2.81 -12.05
N THR A 42 2.07 -3.83 -12.74
CA THR A 42 1.81 -3.82 -14.18
C THR A 42 0.42 -3.29 -14.51
N ARG A 43 -0.47 -3.22 -13.51
CA ARG A 43 -1.87 -2.86 -13.71
C ARG A 43 -2.50 -2.19 -12.49
N ASN A 44 -2.16 -0.91 -12.30
CA ASN A 44 -2.85 0.00 -11.38
C ASN A 44 -3.69 1.03 -12.16
N PRO A 45 -4.92 0.71 -12.61
CA PRO A 45 -5.74 1.68 -13.33
C PRO A 45 -6.14 2.83 -12.39
N PRO A 46 -5.77 4.10 -12.69
CA PRO A 46 -5.99 5.24 -11.78
C PRO A 46 -7.47 5.64 -11.63
N LYS A 47 -8.37 5.04 -12.43
CA LYS A 47 -9.79 5.39 -12.48
C LYS A 47 -10.63 4.17 -12.86
N GLY A 48 -11.79 4.02 -12.21
CA GLY A 48 -12.88 3.20 -12.74
C GLY A 48 -13.66 2.44 -11.68
N TRP A 49 -12.96 1.80 -10.74
CA TRP A 49 -13.59 0.88 -9.79
C TRP A 49 -14.33 1.54 -8.63
N ALA A 50 -14.02 2.80 -8.28
CA ALA A 50 -14.70 3.47 -7.17
C ALA A 50 -16.13 3.91 -7.49
N LYS A 51 -16.46 4.19 -8.77
CA LYS A 51 -17.75 4.80 -9.13
C LYS A 51 -18.92 3.84 -9.02
N ALA A 52 -18.75 2.60 -9.46
CA ALA A 52 -19.80 1.59 -9.42
C ALA A 52 -20.29 1.27 -7.99
N PRO A 53 -19.42 0.91 -7.02
CA PRO A 53 -19.86 0.65 -5.65
C PRO A 53 -20.42 1.90 -4.98
N LEU A 54 -19.83 3.09 -5.20
CA LEU A 54 -20.36 4.34 -4.67
C LEU A 54 -21.78 4.62 -5.15
N THR A 55 -22.04 4.41 -6.44
CA THR A 55 -23.37 4.60 -7.03
C THR A 55 -24.38 3.62 -6.42
N ALA A 56 -24.01 2.35 -6.27
CA ALA A 56 -24.86 1.34 -5.64
C ALA A 56 -25.22 1.68 -4.19
N ILE A 57 -24.24 2.16 -3.41
CA ILE A 57 -24.44 2.60 -2.02
C ILE A 57 -25.41 3.78 -1.96
N LEU A 58 -25.23 4.78 -2.84
CA LEU A 58 -26.11 5.96 -2.88
C LEU A 58 -27.55 5.60 -3.24
N VAL A 59 -27.75 4.70 -4.22
CA VAL A 59 -29.09 4.23 -4.59
C VAL A 59 -29.75 3.52 -3.42
N LEU A 60 -29.03 2.61 -2.75
CA LEU A 60 -29.57 1.91 -1.58
C LEU A 60 -29.93 2.88 -0.45
N ALA A 61 -29.07 3.84 -0.15
CA ALA A 61 -29.31 4.85 0.87
C ALA A 61 -30.58 5.67 0.59
N VAL A 62 -30.79 6.09 -0.67
CA VAL A 62 -32.01 6.82 -1.07
C VAL A 62 -33.26 5.95 -0.91
N VAL A 63 -33.21 4.67 -1.29
CA VAL A 63 -34.33 3.74 -1.13
C VAL A 63 -34.69 3.56 0.36
N VAL A 64 -33.68 3.36 1.22
CA VAL A 64 -33.87 3.22 2.67
C VAL A 64 -34.45 4.51 3.27
N ALA A 65 -33.93 5.68 2.88
CA ALA A 65 -34.44 6.96 3.36
C ALA A 65 -35.90 7.19 2.93
N ALA A 66 -36.24 6.87 1.68
CA ALA A 66 -37.62 6.97 1.18
C ALA A 66 -38.57 6.02 1.93
N PHE A 67 -38.14 4.80 2.25
CA PHE A 67 -38.91 3.87 3.07
C PHE A 67 -39.24 4.46 4.44
N PHE A 68 -38.24 5.00 5.15
CA PHE A 68 -38.47 5.62 6.47
C PHE A 68 -39.34 6.87 6.39
N LEU A 69 -39.19 7.68 5.33
CA LEU A 69 -40.03 8.84 5.10
C LEU A 69 -41.50 8.43 4.94
N VAL A 70 -41.78 7.47 4.06
CA VAL A 70 -43.14 6.94 3.86
C VAL A 70 -43.69 6.34 5.15
N TYR A 71 -42.90 5.53 5.84
CA TYR A 71 -43.28 4.93 7.13
C TYR A 71 -43.65 5.99 8.17
N ALA A 72 -42.87 7.06 8.29
CA ALA A 72 -43.16 8.17 9.20
C ALA A 72 -44.46 8.89 8.83
N LEU A 73 -44.73 9.14 7.55
CA LEU A 73 -45.99 9.74 7.10
C LEU A 73 -47.20 8.86 7.43
N VAL A 74 -47.07 7.53 7.27
CA VAL A 74 -48.12 6.56 7.63
C VAL A 74 -48.40 6.56 9.14
N LEU A 75 -47.40 6.77 9.98
CA LEU A 75 -47.58 6.82 11.44
C LEU A 75 -48.18 8.14 11.93
N ILE A 76 -48.02 9.22 11.18
CA ILE A 76 -48.47 10.57 11.58
C ILE A 76 -49.93 10.82 11.18
N LEU A 77 -50.41 10.18 10.12
CA LEU A 77 -51.79 10.29 9.63
C LEU A 77 -52.75 9.38 10.42
#